data_AF-A0A0K9XXZ3-F1
#
_entry.id   AF-A0A0K9XXZ3-F1
#
_cell.length_a   1.000
_cell.length_b   1.000
_cell.length_c   1.000
_cell.angle_alpha   90.00
_cell.angle_beta   90.00
_cell.angle_gamma   90.00
#
_symmetry.space_group_name_H-M   'P 1'
#
loop_
_entity.id
_entity.type
_entity.pdbx_description
1 polymer ?
#
loop_
_entity_poly.entity_id
_entity_poly.type
_entity_poly.pdbx_seq_one_letter_code
_entity_poly.pdbx_strand_id
1 'polypeptide(L)'
;MAKRFSYLIIILSVLFLTIIIFLIKESQFNTTTVKDITITSCSFFTLVLAILLYDRFDYRKVVFQKKLDIVLKLLVDLKSFTFYGKYVNANYDYNIGFEIDRNSLKKQLNSNHLDKIISFNDNYHNRLYEKISPYFTNPFLPKEIQKGLQFLYMRNNHSINHIQDAEVIRLFFSDELPFNLDTLWYIESSNTITLKSYIQNYISCLDIIENWINDHSNIKADLNI
;
A
#
# COMPACT_ATOMS: atom_id res chain seq x y z
N MET A 1 0.26 -28.17 8.69
CA MET A 1 -0.24 -27.35 7.56
C MET A 1 -0.80 -28.21 6.42
N ALA A 2 -0.17 -29.34 6.07
CA ALA A 2 -0.72 -30.38 5.18
C ALA A 2 -2.21 -30.69 5.43
N LYS A 3 -2.62 -30.79 6.72
CA LYS A 3 -4.01 -31.05 7.11
C LYS A 3 -5.05 -30.10 6.47
N ARG A 4 -4.80 -28.79 6.38
CA ARG A 4 -5.78 -27.82 5.81
C ARG A 4 -5.94 -27.98 4.30
N PHE A 5 -4.86 -28.27 3.57
CA PHE A 5 -4.92 -28.57 2.14
C PHE A 5 -5.52 -29.95 1.86
N SER A 6 -5.24 -30.94 2.72
CA SER A 6 -5.92 -32.24 2.67
C SER A 6 -7.43 -32.08 2.80
N TYR A 7 -7.92 -31.23 3.71
CA TYR A 7 -9.36 -30.95 3.81
C TYR A 7 -9.92 -30.29 2.54
N LEU A 8 -9.20 -29.34 1.93
CA LEU A 8 -9.65 -28.66 0.71
C LEU A 8 -9.72 -29.63 -0.49
N ILE A 9 -8.71 -30.50 -0.63
CA ILE A 9 -8.70 -31.57 -1.65
C ILE A 9 -9.82 -32.59 -1.39
N ILE A 10 -10.10 -32.94 -0.13
CA ILE A 10 -11.20 -33.84 0.23
C ILE A 10 -12.54 -33.21 -0.13
N ILE A 11 -12.78 -31.94 0.22
CA ILE A 11 -14.01 -31.20 -0.12
C ILE A 11 -14.18 -31.13 -1.63
N LEU A 12 -13.13 -30.76 -2.36
CA LEU A 12 -13.13 -30.73 -3.84
C LEU A 12 -13.42 -32.10 -4.44
N SER A 13 -12.84 -33.17 -3.88
CA SER A 13 -13.08 -34.55 -4.33
C SER A 13 -14.53 -34.96 -4.11
N VAL A 14 -15.13 -34.62 -2.97
CA VAL A 14 -16.55 -34.90 -2.69
C VAL A 14 -17.45 -34.14 -3.67
N LEU A 15 -17.15 -32.87 -3.94
CA LEU A 15 -17.89 -32.02 -4.87
C LEU A 15 -17.78 -32.52 -6.32
N PHE A 16 -16.60 -33.00 -6.71
CA PHE A 16 -16.40 -33.65 -7.99
C PHE A 16 -17.20 -34.95 -8.09
N LEU A 17 -17.22 -35.77 -7.04
CA LEU A 17 -17.95 -37.03 -6.99
C LEU A 17 -19.47 -36.81 -7.11
N THR A 18 -20.02 -35.80 -6.44
CA THR A 18 -21.44 -35.46 -6.55
C THR A 18 -21.81 -34.99 -7.96
N ILE A 19 -20.98 -34.14 -8.58
CA ILE A 19 -21.16 -33.69 -9.96
C ILE A 19 -21.09 -34.87 -10.95
N ILE A 20 -20.11 -35.75 -10.78
CA ILE A 20 -19.94 -36.95 -11.63
C ILE A 20 -21.14 -37.89 -11.50
N ILE A 21 -21.63 -38.16 -10.28
CA ILE A 21 -22.81 -39.00 -10.06
C ILE A 21 -24.04 -38.42 -10.77
N PHE A 22 -24.23 -37.10 -10.71
CA PHE A 22 -25.32 -36.42 -11.39
C PHE A 22 -25.19 -36.57 -12.92
N LEU A 23 -24.01 -36.29 -13.47
CA LEU A 23 -23.74 -36.37 -14.91
C LEU A 23 -23.86 -37.82 -15.45
N ILE A 24 -23.49 -38.84 -14.68
CA ILE A 24 -23.66 -40.25 -15.06
C ILE A 24 -25.13 -40.63 -15.14
N LYS A 25 -25.96 -40.15 -14.20
CA LYS A 25 -27.42 -40.37 -14.26
C LYS A 25 -28.03 -39.70 -15.48
N GLU A 26 -27.57 -38.50 -15.81
CA GLU A 26 -28.02 -37.76 -16.99
C GLU A 26 -27.53 -38.37 -18.31
N SER A 27 -26.34 -38.97 -18.34
CA SER A 27 -25.79 -39.60 -19.56
C SER A 27 -26.59 -40.82 -20.04
N GLN A 28 -27.45 -41.39 -19.19
CA GLN A 28 -28.39 -42.43 -19.60
C GLN A 28 -29.47 -41.91 -20.56
N PHE A 29 -29.73 -40.60 -20.54
CA PHE A 29 -30.77 -39.94 -21.33
C PHE A 29 -30.21 -39.09 -22.47
N ASN A 30 -28.93 -38.68 -22.40
CA ASN A 30 -28.28 -37.84 -23.39
C ASN A 30 -26.82 -38.26 -23.65
N THR A 31 -26.47 -38.47 -24.92
CA THR A 31 -25.13 -38.95 -25.32
C THR A 31 -24.07 -37.85 -25.28
N THR A 32 -24.45 -36.56 -25.29
CA THR A 32 -23.48 -35.45 -25.19
C THR A 32 -22.84 -35.36 -23.81
N THR A 33 -23.48 -35.89 -22.78
CA THR A 33 -23.05 -35.81 -21.38
C THR A 33 -21.74 -36.56 -21.12
N VAL A 34 -21.36 -37.53 -21.98
CA VAL A 34 -20.06 -38.22 -21.90
C VAL A 34 -18.89 -37.26 -22.17
N LYS A 35 -19.09 -36.29 -23.08
CA LYS A 35 -18.12 -35.23 -23.35
C LYS A 35 -17.96 -34.31 -22.13
N ASP A 36 -19.07 -33.98 -21.47
CA ASP A 36 -19.08 -33.11 -20.29
C ASP A 36 -18.41 -33.77 -19.09
N ILE A 37 -18.61 -35.08 -18.89
CA ILE A 37 -17.88 -35.88 -17.88
C ILE A 37 -16.37 -35.83 -18.14
N THR A 38 -15.95 -35.96 -19.40
CA THR A 38 -14.52 -35.93 -19.78
C THR A 38 -13.91 -34.55 -19.53
N ILE A 39 -14.58 -33.47 -19.94
CA ILE A 39 -14.14 -32.08 -19.72
C ILE A 39 -14.05 -31.77 -18.23
N THR A 40 -15.08 -32.16 -17.46
CA THR A 40 -15.13 -31.94 -16.01
C THR A 40 -14.00 -32.69 -15.30
N SER A 41 -13.74 -33.93 -15.70
CA SER A 41 -12.65 -34.76 -15.15
C SER A 41 -11.28 -34.15 -15.44
N CYS A 42 -11.01 -33.77 -16.70
CA CYS A 42 -9.76 -33.10 -17.07
C CYS A 42 -9.56 -31.78 -16.32
N SER A 43 -10.63 -30.99 -16.15
CA SER A 43 -10.57 -29.71 -15.43
C SER A 43 -10.26 -29.92 -13.95
N PHE A 44 -10.88 -30.93 -13.32
CA PHE A 44 -10.61 -31.30 -11.93
C PHE A 44 -9.16 -31.75 -11.73
N PHE A 45 -8.64 -32.64 -12.58
CA PHE A 45 -7.24 -33.07 -12.51
C PHE A 45 -6.27 -31.91 -12.71
N THR A 46 -6.58 -30.99 -13.64
CA THR A 46 -5.78 -29.79 -13.87
C THR A 46 -5.76 -28.89 -12.63
N LEU A 47 -6.90 -28.69 -11.97
CA LEU A 47 -7.00 -27.92 -10.73
C LEU A 47 -6.17 -28.57 -9.60
N VAL A 48 -6.30 -29.89 -9.41
CA VAL A 48 -5.54 -30.63 -8.38
C VAL A 48 -4.04 -30.54 -8.66
N LEU A 49 -3.61 -30.71 -9.92
CA LEU A 49 -2.23 -30.52 -10.32
C LEU A 49 -1.75 -29.09 -10.05
N ALA A 50 -2.53 -28.06 -10.37
CA ALA A 50 -2.18 -26.67 -10.08
C ALA A 50 -2.00 -26.43 -8.58
N ILE A 51 -2.88 -26.99 -7.74
CA ILE A 51 -2.78 -26.92 -6.27
C ILE A 51 -1.50 -27.62 -5.78
N LEU A 52 -1.20 -28.82 -6.29
CA LEU A 52 -0.01 -29.57 -5.92
C LEU A 52 1.28 -28.87 -6.38
N LEU A 53 1.29 -28.30 -7.57
CA LEU A 53 2.43 -27.55 -8.10
C LEU A 53 2.65 -26.25 -7.32
N TYR A 54 1.57 -25.57 -6.91
CA TYR A 54 1.65 -24.39 -6.05
C TYR A 54 2.39 -24.70 -4.73
N ASP A 55 2.17 -25.88 -4.16
CA ASP A 55 2.86 -26.32 -2.93
C ASP A 55 4.30 -26.80 -3.22
N ARG A 56 4.50 -27.57 -4.29
CA ARG A 56 5.81 -28.16 -4.64
C ARG A 56 6.85 -27.12 -5.05
N PHE A 57 6.43 -26.04 -5.70
CA PHE A 57 7.36 -24.99 -6.16
C PHE A 57 7.59 -23.88 -5.14
N ASP A 58 7.09 -24.04 -3.91
CA ASP A 58 7.22 -23.02 -2.86
C ASP A 58 6.83 -21.63 -3.38
N TYR A 59 5.75 -21.55 -4.18
CA TYR A 59 5.25 -20.29 -4.74
C TYR A 59 4.94 -19.27 -3.64
N ARG A 60 4.72 -19.75 -2.41
CA ARG A 60 4.58 -18.90 -1.22
C ARG A 60 5.84 -18.09 -0.95
N LYS A 61 7.03 -18.71 -1.03
CA LYS A 61 8.31 -18.01 -0.89
C LYS A 61 8.53 -16.99 -2.00
N VAL A 62 8.17 -17.33 -3.25
CA VAL A 62 8.25 -16.39 -4.38
C VAL A 62 7.30 -15.22 -4.21
N VAL A 63 6.04 -15.47 -3.83
CA VAL A 63 5.06 -14.43 -3.54
C VAL A 63 5.52 -13.58 -2.36
N PHE A 64 6.01 -14.20 -1.30
CA PHE A 64 6.54 -13.52 -0.13
C PHE A 64 7.72 -12.61 -0.48
N GLN A 65 8.68 -13.10 -1.27
CA GLN A 65 9.82 -12.32 -1.73
C GLN A 65 9.36 -11.11 -2.56
N LYS A 66 8.39 -11.28 -3.46
CA LYS A 66 7.78 -10.15 -4.18
C LYS A 66 7.14 -9.12 -3.25
N LYS A 67 6.41 -9.56 -2.23
CA LYS A 67 5.83 -8.65 -1.22
C LYS A 67 6.93 -7.86 -0.50
N LEU A 68 7.96 -8.56 -0.04
CA LEU A 68 9.10 -7.95 0.65
C LEU A 68 9.83 -6.94 -0.24
N ASP A 69 10.11 -7.28 -1.50
CA ASP A 69 10.75 -6.38 -2.46
C ASP A 69 9.94 -5.09 -2.66
N ILE A 70 8.61 -5.21 -2.74
CA ILE A 70 7.71 -4.07 -2.93
C ILE A 70 7.66 -3.19 -1.68
N VAL A 71 7.60 -3.80 -0.49
CA VAL A 71 7.62 -3.07 0.79
C VAL A 71 8.95 -2.36 1.00
N LEU A 72 10.07 -2.98 0.65
CA LEU A 72 11.39 -2.36 0.73
C LEU A 72 11.53 -1.19 -0.26
N LYS A 73 11.08 -1.35 -1.50
CA LYS A 73 11.07 -0.26 -2.49
C LYS A 73 10.22 0.92 -2.02
N LEU A 74 9.03 0.65 -1.47
CA LEU A 74 8.19 1.68 -0.87
C LEU A 74 8.92 2.40 0.27
N LEU A 75 9.60 1.67 1.17
CA LEU A 75 10.34 2.27 2.28
C LEU A 75 11.47 3.19 1.78
N VAL A 76 12.21 2.75 0.75
CA VAL A 76 13.27 3.55 0.12
C VAL A 76 12.68 4.81 -0.50
N ASP A 77 11.58 4.69 -1.25
CA ASP A 77 10.92 5.83 -1.88
C ASP A 77 10.39 6.81 -0.84
N LEU A 78 9.74 6.34 0.22
CA LEU A 78 9.28 7.18 1.33
C LEU A 78 10.44 7.93 1.99
N LYS A 79 11.53 7.23 2.34
CA LYS A 79 12.71 7.86 2.97
C LYS A 79 13.47 8.81 2.04
N SER A 80 13.33 8.66 0.72
CA SER A 80 14.00 9.53 -0.25
C SER A 80 13.39 10.94 -0.35
N PHE A 81 12.14 11.14 0.09
CA PHE A 81 11.54 12.47 0.02
C PHE A 81 12.14 13.38 1.11
N THR A 82 12.32 14.65 0.76
CA THR A 82 12.60 15.72 1.72
C THR A 82 11.42 16.67 1.76
N PHE A 83 10.96 17.00 2.96
CA PHE A 83 9.89 17.97 3.13
C PHE A 83 10.50 19.36 3.35
N TYR A 84 9.96 20.33 2.63
CA TYR A 84 10.22 21.74 2.91
C TYR A 84 8.91 22.39 3.32
N GLY A 85 8.88 23.08 4.45
CA GLY A 85 7.79 23.91 4.91
C GLY A 85 8.18 25.38 4.85
N LYS A 86 7.41 26.19 4.14
CA LYS A 86 7.50 27.65 4.22
C LYS A 86 6.33 28.18 5.04
N TYR A 87 6.66 29.03 6.01
CA TYR A 87 5.69 29.81 6.77
C TYR A 87 5.99 31.30 6.57
N VAL A 88 4.96 32.08 6.23
CA VAL A 88 5.05 33.53 6.06
C VAL A 88 4.28 34.17 7.20
N ASN A 89 4.97 34.90 8.07
CA ASN A 89 4.35 35.76 9.07
C ASN A 89 4.51 37.23 8.64
N ALA A 90 3.65 38.11 9.14
CA ALA A 90 3.68 39.55 8.85
C ALA A 90 5.05 40.22 9.08
N ASN A 91 5.92 39.60 9.89
CA ASN A 91 7.22 40.16 10.26
C ASN A 91 8.43 39.36 9.73
N TYR A 92 8.27 38.08 9.36
CA TYR A 92 9.39 37.19 8.98
C TYR A 92 8.94 36.02 8.09
N ASP A 93 9.77 35.66 7.11
CA ASP A 93 9.69 34.41 6.35
C ASP A 93 10.49 33.32 7.09
N TYR A 94 9.82 32.22 7.46
CA TYR A 94 10.46 31.06 8.08
C TYR A 94 10.44 29.88 7.12
N ASN A 95 11.63 29.38 6.77
CA ASN A 95 11.81 28.19 5.95
C ASN A 95 12.27 27.03 6.85
N ILE A 96 11.49 25.97 6.92
CA ILE A 96 11.82 24.71 7.60
C ILE A 96 12.12 23.68 6.52
N GLY A 97 13.38 23.29 6.34
CA GLY A 97 13.70 22.05 5.65
C GLY A 97 13.75 20.92 6.67
N PHE A 98 13.09 19.80 6.40
CA PHE A 98 13.28 18.58 7.17
C PHE A 98 13.37 17.35 6.29
N GLU A 99 14.50 16.65 6.42
CA GLU A 99 14.65 15.31 5.90
C GLU A 99 13.67 14.37 6.62
N ILE A 100 13.19 13.38 5.89
CA ILE A 100 12.36 12.29 6.42
C ILE A 100 13.27 11.26 7.10
N ASP A 101 14.03 11.73 8.08
CA ASP A 101 14.62 10.87 9.09
C ASP A 101 13.75 10.93 10.35
N ARG A 102 13.59 9.78 11.02
CA ARG A 102 12.75 9.64 12.21
C ARG A 102 13.19 10.57 13.33
N ASN A 103 14.50 10.79 13.47
CA ASN A 103 15.03 11.69 14.48
C ASN A 103 14.79 13.16 14.10
N SER A 104 14.90 13.48 12.81
CA SER A 104 14.58 14.80 12.27
C SER A 104 13.10 15.14 12.45
N LEU A 105 12.19 14.21 12.11
CA LEU A 105 10.75 14.37 12.29
C LEU A 105 10.35 14.52 13.77
N LYS A 106 10.96 13.73 14.66
CA LYS A 106 10.70 13.83 16.11
C LYS A 106 11.17 15.16 16.71
N LYS A 107 12.29 15.73 16.23
CA LYS A 107 12.76 17.05 16.68
C LYS A 107 11.79 18.17 16.29
N GLN A 108 11.11 18.04 15.15
CA GLN A 108 10.15 19.05 14.67
C GLN A 108 8.83 19.06 15.46
N LEU A 109 8.51 17.99 16.19
CA LEU A 109 7.37 17.93 17.12
C LEU A 109 7.47 18.89 18.32
N ASN A 110 8.56 19.66 18.43
CA ASN A 110 8.70 20.74 19.40
C ASN A 110 8.58 22.15 18.80
N SER A 111 8.23 22.29 17.51
CA SER A 111 8.11 23.61 16.88
C SER A 111 6.79 24.31 17.21
N ASN A 112 6.82 25.64 17.31
CA ASN A 112 5.64 26.49 17.56
C ASN A 112 4.66 26.56 16.37
N HIS A 113 4.84 25.73 15.35
CA HIS A 113 4.10 25.79 14.08
C HIS A 113 3.32 24.50 13.79
N LEU A 114 3.32 23.56 14.72
CA LEU A 114 2.73 22.23 14.55
C LEU A 114 1.21 22.19 14.38
N ASP A 115 0.51 23.15 14.97
CA ASP A 115 -0.95 23.20 14.93
C ASP A 115 -1.47 23.87 13.65
N LYS A 116 -0.58 24.35 12.78
CA LYS A 116 -0.96 24.98 11.52
C LYS A 116 -1.41 23.96 10.48
N ILE A 117 -2.36 24.39 9.66
CA ILE A 117 -2.91 23.58 8.58
C ILE A 117 -1.88 23.49 7.47
N ILE A 118 -1.75 22.30 6.88
CA ILE A 118 -0.88 22.12 5.73
C ILE A 118 -1.60 22.54 4.45
N SER A 119 -0.88 23.27 3.60
CA SER A 119 -1.23 23.44 2.19
C SER A 119 -0.13 22.83 1.33
N PHE A 120 -0.54 22.10 0.31
CA PHE A 120 0.37 21.48 -0.64
C PHE A 120 0.40 22.26 -1.93
N ASN A 121 1.58 22.25 -2.53
CA ASN A 121 1.75 22.67 -3.90
C ASN A 121 1.29 21.58 -4.87
N ASP A 122 0.48 21.92 -5.86
CA ASP A 122 -0.07 20.92 -6.79
C ASP A 122 1.00 20.19 -7.59
N ASN A 123 2.01 20.90 -8.09
CA ASN A 123 3.06 20.27 -8.88
C ASN A 123 3.90 19.28 -8.05
N TYR A 124 4.28 19.66 -6.84
CA TYR A 124 5.12 18.82 -5.98
C TYR A 124 4.35 17.65 -5.38
N HIS A 125 3.08 17.86 -5.00
CA HIS A 125 2.24 16.79 -4.51
C HIS A 125 1.87 15.78 -5.61
N ASN A 126 1.63 16.25 -6.85
CA ASN A 126 1.42 15.34 -7.99
C ASN A 126 2.65 14.44 -8.23
N ARG A 127 3.87 14.97 -8.07
CA ARG A 127 5.10 14.14 -8.16
C ARG A 127 5.20 13.09 -7.05
N LEU A 128 4.90 13.46 -5.80
CA LEU A 128 4.81 12.50 -4.70
C LEU A 128 3.80 11.40 -5.04
N TYR A 129 2.62 11.81 -5.50
CA TYR A 129 1.55 10.91 -5.88
C TYR A 129 1.97 9.96 -7.01
N GLU A 130 2.59 10.46 -8.08
CA GLU A 130 3.08 9.64 -9.18
C GLU A 130 4.04 8.56 -8.72
N LYS A 131 4.92 8.88 -7.75
CA LYS A 131 5.89 7.94 -7.19
C LYS A 131 5.26 6.92 -6.23
N ILE A 132 4.21 7.30 -5.48
CA ILE A 132 3.55 6.41 -4.52
C ILE A 132 2.39 5.60 -5.11
N SER A 133 1.70 6.11 -6.14
CA SER A 133 0.54 5.48 -6.78
C SER A 133 0.76 4.03 -7.27
N PRO A 134 1.94 3.62 -7.79
CA PRO A 134 2.17 2.25 -8.23
C PRO A 134 2.15 1.25 -7.07
N TYR A 135 2.43 1.69 -5.85
CA TYR A 135 2.38 0.84 -4.65
C TYR A 135 0.95 0.58 -4.21
N PHE A 136 0.08 1.60 -4.28
CA PHE A 136 -1.33 1.47 -3.88
C PHE A 136 -2.12 0.49 -4.71
N THR A 137 -1.83 0.42 -6.01
CA THR A 137 -2.49 -0.51 -6.93
C THR A 137 -1.80 -1.88 -6.96
N ASN A 138 -0.69 -2.04 -6.25
CA ASN A 138 0.08 -3.27 -6.27
C ASN A 138 -0.59 -4.38 -5.44
N PRO A 139 -0.94 -5.54 -6.05
CA PRO A 139 -1.61 -6.64 -5.34
C PRO A 139 -0.72 -7.30 -4.27
N PHE A 140 0.59 -7.06 -4.30
CA PHE A 140 1.54 -7.58 -3.32
C PHE A 140 1.79 -6.62 -2.16
N LEU A 141 1.24 -5.41 -2.16
CA LEU A 141 1.35 -4.52 -1.00
C LEU A 141 0.47 -5.04 0.15
N PRO A 142 1.01 -5.22 1.37
CA PRO A 142 0.20 -5.57 2.53
C PRO A 142 -0.89 -4.53 2.80
N LYS A 143 -2.11 -4.99 3.08
CA LYS A 143 -3.29 -4.13 3.32
C LYS A 143 -3.10 -3.16 4.49
N GLU A 144 -2.35 -3.56 5.51
CA GLU A 144 -2.04 -2.72 6.68
C GLU A 144 -1.20 -1.51 6.27
N ILE A 145 -0.16 -1.73 5.46
CA ILE A 145 0.68 -0.67 4.90
C ILE A 145 -0.16 0.22 3.97
N GLN A 146 -1.00 -0.38 3.11
CA GLN A 146 -1.88 0.35 2.20
C GLN A 146 -2.82 1.31 2.96
N LYS A 147 -3.38 0.88 4.09
CA LYS A 147 -4.20 1.74 4.97
C LYS A 147 -3.36 2.85 5.61
N GLY A 148 -2.15 2.53 6.08
CA GLY A 148 -1.22 3.49 6.66
C GLY A 148 -0.79 4.60 5.69
N LEU A 149 -0.83 4.35 4.38
CA LEU A 149 -0.49 5.34 3.36
C LEU A 149 -1.66 6.29 2.98
N GLN A 150 -2.90 6.01 3.40
CA GLN A 150 -4.08 6.73 2.88
C GLN A 150 -4.02 8.25 3.10
N PHE A 151 -3.33 8.72 4.14
CA PHE A 151 -3.14 10.14 4.40
C PHE A 151 -2.33 10.86 3.30
N LEU A 152 -1.57 10.14 2.46
CA LEU A 152 -0.86 10.70 1.30
C LEU A 152 -1.77 10.85 0.07
N TYR A 153 -2.96 10.23 0.08
CA TYR A 153 -3.88 10.15 -1.07
C TYR A 153 -5.12 11.04 -0.91
N MET A 154 -5.30 11.74 0.23
CA MET A 154 -6.51 12.54 0.50
C MET A 154 -6.57 13.83 -0.31
N ARG A 155 -6.76 13.70 -1.63
CA ARG A 155 -7.00 14.82 -2.54
C ARG A 155 -8.47 15.19 -2.53
N ASN A 156 -8.80 16.32 -1.91
CA ASN A 156 -9.96 17.08 -2.35
C ASN A 156 -9.51 18.41 -2.95
N ASN A 157 -9.77 18.58 -4.24
CA ASN A 157 -9.47 19.80 -4.99
C ASN A 157 -10.39 20.94 -4.55
N HIS A 158 -10.03 21.66 -3.49
CA HIS A 158 -10.50 23.02 -3.29
C HIS A 158 -9.27 23.92 -3.42
N SER A 159 -9.06 24.47 -4.61
CA SER A 159 -8.09 25.54 -4.82
C SER A 159 -8.60 26.76 -4.05
N ILE A 160 -8.08 26.99 -2.85
CA ILE A 160 -8.40 28.20 -2.11
C ILE A 160 -7.28 29.18 -2.42
N ASN A 161 -7.49 30.00 -3.45
CA ASN A 161 -6.53 31.05 -3.85
C ASN A 161 -6.33 32.14 -2.77
N HIS A 162 -7.03 32.07 -1.63
CA HIS A 162 -7.06 33.09 -0.58
C HIS A 162 -7.12 32.51 0.85
N ILE A 163 -6.20 31.62 1.23
CA ILE A 163 -6.03 31.33 2.66
C ILE A 163 -5.09 32.37 3.25
N GLN A 164 -5.40 32.88 4.45
CA GLN A 164 -4.50 33.77 5.17
C GLN A 164 -3.20 33.03 5.50
N ASP A 165 -2.08 33.54 5.01
CA ASP A 165 -0.74 32.94 5.18
C ASP A 165 -0.35 32.69 6.64
N ALA A 166 -0.97 33.42 7.58
CA ALA A 166 -0.74 33.29 9.01
C ALA A 166 -1.17 31.92 9.58
N GLU A 167 -2.14 31.23 8.97
CA GLU A 167 -2.75 30.00 9.51
C GLU A 167 -2.23 28.71 8.85
N VAL A 168 -1.42 28.83 7.81
CA VAL A 168 -1.03 27.72 6.92
C VAL A 168 0.48 27.54 6.86
N ILE A 169 0.91 26.30 6.71
CA ILE A 169 2.27 25.93 6.31
C ILE A 169 2.22 25.38 4.90
N ARG A 170 3.02 25.98 4.03
CA ARG A 170 3.17 25.56 2.64
C ARG A 170 4.22 24.45 2.58
N LEU A 171 3.78 23.21 2.30
CA LEU A 171 4.67 22.06 2.15
C LEU A 171 5.02 21.79 0.68
N PHE A 172 6.29 21.50 0.46
CA PHE A 172 6.86 21.10 -0.83
C PHE A 172 7.59 19.76 -0.68
N PHE A 173 7.54 18.96 -1.73
CA PHE A 173 8.22 17.67 -1.86
C PHE A 173 9.23 17.77 -2.99
N SER A 174 10.50 17.97 -2.66
CA SER A 174 11.51 18.12 -3.71
C SER A 174 12.87 17.69 -3.17
N ASP A 175 13.72 17.23 -4.08
CA ASP A 175 15.14 17.01 -3.78
C ASP A 175 15.91 18.36 -3.81
N GLU A 176 15.31 19.39 -4.42
CA GLU A 176 15.87 20.72 -4.60
C GLU A 176 14.89 21.82 -4.15
N LEU A 177 15.39 22.89 -3.53
CA LEU A 177 14.56 24.04 -3.12
C LEU A 177 13.90 24.70 -4.36
N PRO A 178 12.58 24.98 -4.36
CA PRO A 178 11.92 25.62 -5.48
C PRO A 178 12.52 27.01 -5.76
N PHE A 179 13.01 27.25 -6.97
CA PHE A 179 13.48 28.57 -7.42
C PHE A 179 12.34 29.56 -7.71
N ASN A 180 11.10 29.09 -7.87
CA ASN A 180 9.96 29.95 -8.19
C ASN A 180 8.69 29.50 -7.46
N LEU A 181 8.05 30.43 -6.73
CA LEU A 181 6.94 30.16 -5.81
C LEU A 181 5.55 30.47 -6.41
N ASP A 182 5.49 31.00 -7.63
CA ASP A 182 4.26 31.35 -8.35
C ASP A 182 3.52 30.09 -8.85
N THR A 183 2.97 29.34 -7.90
CA THR A 183 2.40 28.01 -8.13
C THR A 183 1.11 27.87 -7.34
N LEU A 184 0.17 27.05 -7.86
CA LEU A 184 -1.13 26.83 -7.24
C LEU A 184 -1.00 26.05 -5.93
N TRP A 185 -1.65 26.59 -4.90
CA TRP A 185 -1.70 26.04 -3.55
C TRP A 185 -3.11 25.52 -3.26
N TYR A 186 -3.21 24.37 -2.61
CA TYR A 186 -4.49 23.86 -2.14
C TYR A 186 -4.41 23.36 -0.71
N ILE A 187 -5.56 23.35 -0.05
CA ILE A 187 -5.78 22.69 1.24
C ILE A 187 -6.67 21.48 0.99
N GLU A 188 -6.39 20.37 1.66
CA GLU A 188 -7.25 19.19 1.63
C GLU A 188 -8.62 19.52 2.24
N SER A 189 -9.71 19.34 1.48
CA SER A 189 -11.03 19.78 1.92
C SER A 189 -11.76 18.82 2.89
N SER A 190 -11.25 17.61 3.13
CA SER A 190 -11.92 16.61 3.98
C SER A 190 -11.47 16.61 5.45
N ASN A 191 -10.34 17.24 5.78
CA ASN A 191 -9.88 17.48 7.14
C ASN A 191 -8.74 18.49 7.09
N THR A 192 -8.79 19.51 7.93
CA THR A 192 -7.69 20.47 8.16
C THR A 192 -6.53 19.77 8.87
N ILE A 193 -5.81 18.88 8.16
CA ILE A 193 -4.70 18.14 8.74
C ILE A 193 -3.61 19.13 9.14
N THR A 194 -3.25 19.09 10.42
CA THR A 194 -2.18 19.92 10.96
C THR A 194 -0.82 19.30 10.64
N LEU A 195 0.24 20.11 10.64
CA LEU A 195 1.61 19.62 10.47
C LEU A 195 1.92 18.50 11.47
N LYS A 196 1.45 18.62 12.71
CA LYS A 196 1.57 17.60 13.75
C LYS A 196 0.96 16.27 13.33
N SER A 197 -0.31 16.28 12.94
CA SER A 197 -1.06 15.08 12.56
C SER A 197 -0.43 14.42 11.33
N TYR A 198 0.03 15.22 10.38
CA TYR A 198 0.71 14.71 9.19
C TYR A 198 2.04 14.02 9.54
N ILE A 199 2.90 14.64 10.36
CA ILE A 199 4.15 14.03 10.84
C ILE A 199 3.87 12.74 11.63
N GLN A 200 2.86 12.74 12.50
CA GLN A 200 2.48 11.56 13.29
C GLN A 200 1.99 10.40 12.41
N ASN A 201 1.14 10.69 11.43
CA ASN A 201 0.68 9.70 10.46
C ASN A 201 1.84 9.14 9.64
N TYR A 202 2.79 10.00 9.26
CA TYR A 202 3.99 9.60 8.54
C TYR A 202 4.87 8.66 9.38
N ILE A 203 5.16 9.02 10.64
CA ILE A 203 5.92 8.16 11.57
C ILE A 203 5.19 6.84 11.79
N SER A 204 3.88 6.87 12.02
CA SER A 204 3.06 5.66 12.19
C SER A 204 3.13 4.75 10.96
N CYS A 205 3.12 5.31 9.75
CA CYS A 205 3.26 4.55 8.52
C CYS A 205 4.63 3.87 8.41
N LEU A 206 5.73 4.59 8.74
CA LEU A 206 7.06 4.00 8.81
C LEU A 206 7.12 2.86 9.83
N ASP A 207 6.51 3.03 11.00
CA ASP A 207 6.49 2.02 12.06
C ASP A 207 5.73 0.76 11.61
N ILE A 208 4.60 0.91 10.92
CA ILE A 208 3.86 -0.22 10.34
C ILE A 208 4.73 -0.97 9.32
N ILE A 209 5.44 -0.25 8.46
CA ILE A 209 6.33 -0.85 7.45
C ILE A 209 7.49 -1.59 8.13
N GLU A 210 8.17 -0.95 9.08
CA GLU A 210 9.32 -1.54 9.78
C GLU A 210 8.92 -2.75 10.63
N ASN A 211 7.79 -2.68 11.34
CA ASN A 211 7.26 -3.82 12.09
C ASN A 211 6.88 -4.97 11.14
N TRP A 212 6.20 -4.67 10.03
CA TRP A 212 5.87 -5.68 9.04
C TRP A 212 7.12 -6.35 8.48
N ILE A 213 8.16 -5.57 8.15
CA ILE A 213 9.44 -6.12 7.70
C ILE A 213 10.06 -7.00 8.79
N ASN A 214 10.11 -6.54 10.04
CA ASN A 214 10.75 -7.28 11.15
C ASN A 214 10.04 -8.61 11.44
N ASP A 215 8.72 -8.58 11.54
CA ASP A 215 7.88 -9.76 11.77
C ASP A 215 8.09 -10.79 10.68
N HIS A 216 8.32 -10.33 9.45
CA HIS A 216 8.45 -11.19 8.28
C HIS A 216 9.90 -11.50 7.89
N SER A 217 10.90 -10.74 8.36
CA SER A 217 12.32 -11.03 8.20
C SER A 217 12.81 -12.06 9.20
N ASN A 218 12.21 -12.08 10.40
CA ASN A 218 12.42 -13.15 11.39
C ASN A 218 11.85 -14.50 10.94
N ILE A 219 11.02 -14.54 9.90
CA ILE A 219 10.55 -15.80 9.29
C ILE A 219 11.73 -16.55 8.62
N LYS A 220 12.90 -15.95 8.43
CA LYS A 220 14.14 -16.73 8.13
C LYS A 220 14.48 -17.75 9.24
N ALA A 221 14.06 -17.53 10.49
CA ALA A 221 14.22 -18.51 11.57
C ALA A 221 13.14 -19.60 11.55
N ASP A 222 11.92 -19.29 11.11
CA ASP A 222 10.79 -20.24 11.04
C ASP A 222 10.69 -21.00 9.70
N LEU A 223 11.39 -20.55 8.66
CA LEU A 223 11.57 -21.25 7.38
C LEU A 223 12.84 -22.12 7.36
N ASN A 224 13.48 -22.35 8.52
CA ASN A 224 14.47 -23.42 8.61
C ASN A 224 13.79 -24.76 8.33
N ILE A 225 14.16 -25.30 7.17
CA ILE A 225 14.28 -26.74 6.90
C ILE A 225 14.97 -27.41 8.10
#